data_AF-S4XZ01-F1
#
_entry.id   AF-S4XZ01-F1
#
_cell.length_a   1.000
_cell.length_b   1.000
_cell.length_c   1.000
_cell.angle_alpha   90.00
_cell.angle_beta   90.00
_cell.angle_gamma   90.00
#
_symmetry.space_group_name_H-M   'P 1'
#
loop_
_entity.id
_entity.type
_entity.pdbx_description
1 polymer ?
#
loop_
_entity_poly.entity_id
_entity_poly.type
_entity_poly.pdbx_seq_one_letter_code
_entity_poly.pdbx_strand_id
1 'polypeptide(L)'
;MTQLGESVSEGEIDLDEFKCPFEHTKPGQVNNALGSDSAALGSRLAEGYSTQLWADEGARIVPKTKQKLIAARRDDCPEPPVVVDGQEYPYSSSAHHLIPGEASLPKSTLIKFISAGAKGSKVWGDIGYDVNGGENGIWLPTHHALSSEMKEGLVLPGEDRALKYSELTRRVKQRNEENQVVATFQERFTGAIMERARRQFHDAHPDYSAFVIKVLDKIQMNLVEQSEACGECGEVKKKKGKYPPPHGLVSRLNSVSARLYQFLVGPPQTWRPPLYTSRFAASLAQLERAWLQRRK
;
A
#
# COMPACT_ATOMS: atom_id res chain seq x y z
N MET A 1 -10.54 -22.28 -12.16
CA MET A 1 -11.66 -21.46 -11.67
C MET A 1 -11.32 -21.00 -10.27
N THR A 2 -10.82 -19.78 -10.09
CA THR A 2 -10.60 -19.18 -8.76
C THR A 2 -11.97 -18.77 -8.21
N GLN A 3 -12.33 -19.23 -7.01
CA GLN A 3 -13.65 -18.94 -6.42
C GLN A 3 -13.78 -17.43 -6.16
N LEU A 4 -14.88 -16.85 -6.69
CA LEU A 4 -15.23 -15.45 -6.46
C LEU A 4 -15.50 -15.23 -4.96
N GLY A 5 -14.63 -14.48 -4.28
CA GLY A 5 -14.79 -14.13 -2.85
C GLY A 5 -13.75 -14.71 -1.91
N GLU A 6 -12.76 -15.46 -2.41
CA GLU A 6 -11.67 -15.96 -1.58
C GLU A 6 -10.83 -14.81 -1.01
N SER A 7 -10.58 -14.87 0.31
CA SER A 7 -9.67 -13.95 0.99
C SER A 7 -8.25 -14.14 0.48
N VAL A 8 -7.53 -13.04 0.30
CA VAL A 8 -6.10 -13.11 0.01
C VAL A 8 -5.39 -13.72 1.20
N SER A 9 -4.80 -14.89 0.99
CA SER A 9 -3.94 -15.51 2.01
C SER A 9 -2.54 -14.90 1.99
N GLU A 10 -1.82 -14.97 3.11
CA GLU A 10 -0.42 -14.54 3.19
C GLU A 10 0.51 -15.34 2.24
N GLY A 11 0.08 -16.52 1.79
CA GLY A 11 0.82 -17.36 0.84
C GLY A 11 0.67 -16.93 -0.63
N GLU A 12 -0.31 -16.09 -0.96
CA GLU A 12 -0.47 -15.55 -2.33
C GLU A 12 0.55 -14.45 -2.65
N ILE A 13 1.16 -13.86 -1.63
CA ILE A 13 2.37 -13.07 -1.79
C ILE A 13 3.52 -14.05 -1.70
N ASP A 14 4.13 -14.40 -2.83
CA ASP A 14 5.25 -15.35 -2.85
C ASP A 14 6.41 -14.88 -1.94
N LEU A 15 6.75 -15.69 -0.94
CA LEU A 15 7.76 -15.37 0.08
C LEU A 15 9.03 -16.21 -0.06
N ASP A 16 9.11 -17.04 -1.09
CA ASP A 16 10.17 -18.03 -1.23
C ASP A 16 11.20 -17.58 -2.27
N GLU A 17 12.37 -17.18 -1.77
CA GLU A 17 13.58 -17.11 -2.59
C GLU A 17 14.74 -17.73 -1.82
N PHE A 18 15.38 -18.72 -2.44
CA PHE A 18 16.53 -19.45 -1.92
C PHE A 18 17.82 -18.67 -2.22
N LYS A 19 18.13 -17.67 -1.38
CA LYS A 19 19.48 -17.10 -1.19
C LYS A 19 19.57 -16.35 0.13
N CYS A 20 20.74 -16.31 0.76
CA CYS A 20 20.98 -15.49 1.94
C CYS A 20 20.89 -13.98 1.59
N PRO A 21 19.97 -13.19 2.17
CA PRO A 21 19.80 -11.76 1.84
C PRO A 21 20.77 -10.85 2.61
N PHE A 22 21.62 -11.44 3.43
CA PHE A 22 22.60 -10.77 4.27
C PHE A 22 23.88 -10.46 3.50
N GLU A 23 24.37 -9.24 3.67
CA GLU A 23 25.62 -8.83 3.05
C GLU A 23 26.81 -9.19 3.96
N HIS A 24 27.66 -10.11 3.50
CA HIS A 24 28.81 -10.59 4.26
C HIS A 24 30.12 -9.85 3.94
N THR A 25 30.15 -9.07 2.87
CA THR A 25 31.29 -8.20 2.54
C THR A 25 30.99 -6.78 3.01
N LYS A 26 31.94 -6.05 3.63
CA LYS A 26 31.68 -4.72 4.23
C LYS A 26 30.99 -3.78 3.22
N PRO A 27 29.69 -3.52 3.35
CA PRO A 27 29.05 -2.50 2.54
C PRO A 27 29.23 -1.14 3.20
N GLY A 28 29.13 -0.07 2.42
CA GLY A 28 29.11 1.30 2.95
C GLY A 28 27.95 1.52 3.92
N GLN A 29 28.09 2.51 4.81
CA GLN A 29 26.97 2.95 5.66
C GLN A 29 25.87 3.57 4.81
N VAL A 30 24.63 3.15 5.05
CA VAL A 30 23.42 3.76 4.49
C VAL A 30 22.47 4.13 5.63
N ASN A 31 21.51 5.01 5.36
CA ASN A 31 20.48 5.41 6.31
C ASN A 31 19.11 5.06 5.75
N ASN A 32 18.21 4.58 6.59
CA ASN A 32 16.81 4.43 6.21
C ASN A 32 16.07 5.79 6.18
N ALA A 33 14.96 5.84 5.45
CA ALA A 33 13.97 6.91 5.53
C ALA A 33 12.59 6.28 5.82
N LEU A 34 12.27 6.15 7.11
CA LEU A 34 11.09 5.38 7.59
C LEU A 34 9.92 6.26 8.02
N GLY A 35 10.09 7.58 8.06
CA GLY A 35 9.00 8.52 8.36
C GLY A 35 8.04 8.60 7.18
N SER A 36 6.75 8.41 7.44
CA SER A 36 5.71 8.45 6.41
C SER A 36 5.41 9.90 6.01
N ASP A 37 5.59 10.23 4.74
CA ASP A 37 5.29 11.55 4.19
C ASP A 37 4.64 11.40 2.81
N SER A 38 3.33 11.62 2.74
CA SER A 38 2.56 11.48 1.49
C SER A 38 2.95 12.52 0.43
N ALA A 39 3.45 13.71 0.83
CA ALA A 39 3.89 14.72 -0.12
C ALA A 39 5.25 14.35 -0.73
N ALA A 40 6.18 13.84 0.11
CA ALA A 40 7.45 13.29 -0.37
C ALA A 40 7.22 12.08 -1.29
N LEU A 41 6.30 11.18 -0.92
CA LEU A 41 5.91 10.05 -1.76
C LEU A 41 5.33 10.53 -3.09
N GLY A 42 4.37 11.47 -3.07
CA GLY A 42 3.76 12.01 -4.27
C GLY A 42 4.76 12.65 -5.23
N SER A 43 5.72 13.41 -4.70
CA SER A 43 6.79 14.02 -5.51
C SER A 43 7.64 12.94 -6.20
N ARG A 44 8.01 11.87 -5.48
CA ARG A 44 8.82 10.79 -6.04
C ARG A 44 8.07 9.90 -7.02
N LEU A 45 6.76 9.71 -6.82
CA LEU A 45 5.89 9.06 -7.80
C LEU A 45 5.83 9.87 -9.10
N ALA A 46 5.60 11.19 -9.01
CA ALA A 46 5.55 12.07 -10.18
C ALA A 46 6.89 12.11 -10.95
N GLU A 47 8.01 12.12 -10.23
CA GLU A 47 9.34 12.11 -10.82
C GLU A 47 9.77 10.72 -11.33
N GLY A 48 9.08 9.66 -10.93
CA GLY A 48 9.48 8.27 -11.19
C GLY A 48 10.83 7.94 -10.55
N TYR A 49 11.05 8.36 -9.30
CA TYR A 49 12.34 8.24 -8.63
C TYR A 49 12.49 6.92 -7.87
N SER A 50 13.51 6.12 -8.21
CA SER A 50 13.85 4.90 -7.46
C SER A 50 14.61 5.24 -6.19
N THR A 51 14.19 4.63 -5.09
CA THR A 51 15.00 4.61 -3.87
C THR A 51 15.62 3.24 -3.62
N GLN A 52 15.56 2.32 -4.58
CA GLN A 52 16.23 1.01 -4.48
C GLN A 52 17.74 1.17 -4.51
N LEU A 53 18.37 1.10 -3.33
CA LEU A 53 19.81 1.25 -3.16
C LEU A 53 20.60 -0.03 -3.45
N TRP A 54 19.96 -1.16 -3.72
CA TRP A 54 20.62 -2.46 -3.82
C TRP A 54 20.15 -3.29 -5.02
N ALA A 55 21.09 -3.99 -5.67
CA ALA A 55 20.81 -5.02 -6.67
C ALA A 55 21.18 -6.40 -6.15
N ASP A 56 20.41 -7.42 -6.52
CA ASP A 56 20.87 -8.80 -6.43
C ASP A 56 21.56 -9.18 -7.76
N GLU A 57 22.85 -9.51 -7.71
CA GLU A 57 23.63 -10.00 -8.85
C GLU A 57 24.04 -11.47 -8.64
N GLY A 58 23.09 -12.32 -8.25
CA GLY A 58 23.24 -13.77 -8.17
C GLY A 58 24.01 -14.24 -6.94
N ALA A 59 25.27 -13.84 -6.76
CA ALA A 59 26.09 -14.25 -5.60
C ALA A 59 26.23 -13.17 -4.52
N ARG A 60 25.94 -11.90 -4.84
CA ARG A 60 26.18 -10.75 -3.94
C ARG A 60 25.07 -9.71 -4.00
N ILE A 61 24.98 -8.88 -2.98
CA ILE A 61 24.16 -7.67 -3.00
C ILE A 61 25.08 -6.47 -3.25
N VAL A 62 24.86 -5.74 -4.34
CA VAL A 62 25.71 -4.62 -4.74
C VAL A 62 24.98 -3.29 -4.62
N PRO A 63 25.66 -2.19 -4.22
CA PRO A 63 25.05 -0.86 -4.21
C PRO A 63 24.59 -0.45 -5.62
N LYS A 64 23.38 0.06 -5.74
CA LYS A 64 22.90 0.78 -6.93
C LYS A 64 23.09 2.27 -6.73
N THR A 65 23.53 2.95 -7.79
CA THR A 65 23.35 4.41 -7.88
C THR A 65 21.87 4.69 -7.95
N LYS A 66 21.38 5.72 -7.22
CA LYS A 66 20.00 6.16 -7.36
C LYS A 66 19.75 6.52 -8.83
N GLN A 67 18.71 5.96 -9.42
CA GLN A 67 18.36 6.16 -10.81
C GLN A 67 16.91 6.61 -10.92
N LYS A 68 16.60 7.43 -11.93
CA LYS A 68 15.22 7.56 -12.38
C LYS A 68 14.76 6.17 -12.80
N LEU A 69 13.61 5.72 -12.30
CA LEU A 69 12.97 4.52 -12.79
C LEU A 69 12.60 4.81 -14.25
N ILE A 70 13.41 4.33 -15.19
CA ILE A 70 13.16 4.51 -16.63
C ILE A 70 11.83 3.82 -17.05
N ALA A 71 11.20 3.03 -16.17
CA ALA A 71 9.94 2.33 -16.44
C ALA A 71 8.93 2.21 -15.27
N ALA A 72 9.20 2.71 -14.06
CA ALA A 72 8.28 2.45 -12.95
C ALA A 72 7.21 3.52 -12.83
N ARG A 73 6.00 3.14 -13.27
CA ARG A 73 4.72 3.64 -12.77
C ARG A 73 4.64 5.17 -12.65
N ARG A 74 4.84 5.88 -13.78
CA ARG A 74 4.10 7.13 -14.03
C ARG A 74 2.62 6.78 -14.26
N ASP A 75 2.02 6.15 -13.26
CA ASP A 75 0.65 5.69 -13.29
C ASP A 75 -0.20 6.80 -12.70
N ASP A 76 -0.38 7.87 -13.46
CA ASP A 76 -1.24 8.98 -13.04
C ASP A 76 -2.65 8.41 -12.86
N CYS A 77 -3.27 8.72 -11.73
CA CYS A 77 -4.69 8.46 -11.58
C CYS A 77 -5.42 9.48 -12.46
N PRO A 78 -6.29 9.05 -13.41
CA PRO A 78 -7.10 9.99 -14.15
C PRO A 78 -7.87 10.87 -13.16
N GLU A 79 -7.96 12.18 -13.40
CA GLU A 79 -8.78 13.12 -12.63
C GLU A 79 -9.93 13.81 -13.42
N PRO A 80 -10.47 13.27 -14.54
CA PRO A 80 -11.65 13.89 -15.15
C PRO A 80 -12.89 13.66 -14.27
N PRO A 81 -13.85 14.61 -14.20
CA PRO A 81 -15.06 14.48 -13.40
C PRO A 81 -15.82 13.15 -13.59
N VAL A 82 -16.55 12.74 -12.57
CA VAL A 82 -17.48 11.60 -12.61
C VAL A 82 -18.92 12.08 -12.72
N VAL A 83 -19.75 11.32 -13.42
CA VAL A 83 -21.19 11.60 -13.53
C VAL A 83 -21.94 10.83 -12.44
N VAL A 84 -22.69 11.54 -11.60
CA VAL A 84 -23.61 10.97 -10.61
C VAL A 84 -24.97 11.65 -10.80
N ASP A 85 -26.03 10.86 -11.00
CA ASP A 85 -27.40 11.37 -11.24
C ASP A 85 -27.49 12.39 -12.40
N GLY A 86 -26.66 12.21 -13.43
CA GLY A 86 -26.63 13.08 -14.61
C GLY A 86 -25.85 14.38 -14.42
N GLN A 87 -25.22 14.60 -13.26
CA GLN A 87 -24.38 15.77 -12.99
C GLN A 87 -22.91 15.38 -12.82
N GLU A 88 -22.01 16.23 -13.31
CA GLU A 88 -20.55 16.05 -13.17
C GLU A 88 -20.04 16.55 -11.81
N TYR A 89 -19.16 15.76 -11.19
CA TYR A 89 -18.48 16.09 -9.95
C TYR A 89 -16.98 15.86 -10.07
N PRO A 90 -16.14 16.80 -9.62
CA PRO A 90 -14.70 16.60 -9.64
C PRO A 90 -14.25 15.63 -8.56
N TYR A 91 -13.12 14.99 -8.81
CA TYR A 91 -12.35 14.27 -7.81
C TYR A 91 -10.87 14.52 -8.06
N SER A 92 -10.04 14.20 -7.08
CA SER A 92 -8.58 14.32 -7.17
C SER A 92 -7.94 12.99 -6.80
N SER A 93 -6.62 12.91 -6.90
CA SER A 93 -5.83 11.77 -6.45
C SER A 93 -4.86 12.16 -5.32
N SER A 94 -4.49 11.19 -4.50
CA SER A 94 -3.52 11.33 -3.42
C SER A 94 -2.56 10.15 -3.43
N ALA A 95 -1.29 10.43 -3.09
CA ALA A 95 -0.29 9.39 -2.94
C ALA A 95 -0.66 8.47 -1.77
N HIS A 96 -0.50 7.17 -1.99
CA HIS A 96 -0.85 6.12 -1.05
C HIS A 96 0.32 5.15 -0.88
N HIS A 97 0.75 4.94 0.36
CA HIS A 97 1.78 3.96 0.69
C HIS A 97 1.23 2.53 0.62
N LEU A 98 1.90 1.67 -0.14
CA LEU A 98 1.57 0.25 -0.26
C LEU A 98 1.98 -0.52 1.00
N ILE A 99 3.18 -0.27 1.52
CA ILE A 99 3.59 -0.65 2.87
C ILE A 99 3.42 0.61 3.75
N PRO A 100 2.41 0.66 4.64
CA PRO A 100 2.17 1.84 5.46
C PRO A 100 3.32 2.12 6.44
N GLY A 101 3.89 3.34 6.36
CA GLY A 101 5.03 3.76 7.18
C GLY A 101 4.73 3.99 8.66
N GLU A 102 3.46 4.24 9.02
CA GLU A 102 3.03 4.38 10.43
C GLU A 102 2.15 3.22 10.88
N ALA A 103 1.22 2.79 10.01
CA ALA A 103 0.19 1.83 10.39
C ALA A 103 0.68 0.38 10.41
N SER A 104 1.74 0.04 9.68
CA SER A 104 2.22 -1.34 9.52
C SER A 104 3.70 -1.52 9.82
N LEU A 105 4.59 -0.83 9.09
CA LEU A 105 6.04 -1.11 9.14
C LEU A 105 6.63 -1.02 10.56
N PRO A 106 6.38 0.04 11.36
CA PRO A 106 6.94 0.15 12.71
C PRO A 106 6.34 -0.83 13.71
N LYS A 107 5.16 -1.39 13.40
CA LYS A 107 4.45 -2.36 14.25
C LYS A 107 4.86 -3.80 13.95
N SER A 108 5.44 -4.05 12.79
CA SER A 108 5.98 -5.36 12.42
C SER A 108 7.26 -5.69 13.21
N THR A 109 7.49 -6.97 13.45
CA THR A 109 8.74 -7.49 13.99
C THR A 109 9.92 -7.33 13.02
N LEU A 110 9.65 -7.24 11.72
CA LEU A 110 10.63 -7.03 10.65
C LEU A 110 11.46 -5.76 10.84
N ILE A 111 10.91 -4.72 11.49
CA ILE A 111 11.62 -3.46 11.75
C ILE A 111 12.97 -3.67 12.45
N LYS A 112 13.11 -4.75 13.25
CA LYS A 112 14.34 -5.12 13.95
C LYS A 112 15.47 -5.56 13.00
N PHE A 113 15.13 -5.98 11.79
CA PHE A 113 16.08 -6.33 10.72
C PHE A 113 16.27 -5.21 9.69
N ILE A 114 15.49 -4.13 9.78
CA ILE A 114 15.55 -2.98 8.87
C ILE A 114 16.41 -1.85 9.47
N SER A 115 16.21 -1.54 10.75
CA SER A 115 16.87 -0.41 11.41
C SER A 115 17.78 -0.84 12.56
N ALA A 116 19.01 -0.29 12.57
CA ALA A 116 19.93 -0.45 13.68
C ALA A 116 19.44 0.24 14.97
N GLY A 117 18.64 1.30 14.81
CA GLY A 117 18.03 2.09 15.89
C GLY A 117 16.73 1.52 16.45
N ALA A 118 16.16 0.48 15.84
CA ALA A 118 14.94 -0.15 16.34
C ALA A 118 15.14 -0.79 17.72
N LYS A 119 14.12 -0.71 18.59
CA LYS A 119 14.13 -1.39 19.89
C LYS A 119 14.27 -2.91 19.69
N GLY A 120 15.33 -3.49 20.25
CA GLY A 120 15.65 -4.91 20.07
C GLY A 120 16.19 -5.26 18.67
N SER A 121 16.80 -4.28 17.99
CA SER A 121 17.41 -4.46 16.68
C SER A 121 18.33 -5.68 16.63
N LYS A 122 18.19 -6.45 15.56
CA LYS A 122 18.96 -7.65 15.23
C LYS A 122 20.14 -7.37 14.33
N VAL A 123 20.24 -6.15 13.79
CA VAL A 123 21.25 -5.74 12.82
C VAL A 123 22.08 -4.59 13.36
N TRP A 124 23.35 -4.56 12.98
CA TRP A 124 24.31 -3.53 13.38
C TRP A 124 24.31 -2.27 12.48
N GLY A 125 23.53 -2.28 11.39
CA GLY A 125 23.46 -1.18 10.41
C GLY A 125 22.08 -1.14 9.77
N ASP A 126 21.71 0.04 9.29
CA ASP A 126 20.49 0.25 8.51
C ASP A 126 20.61 -0.42 7.14
N ILE A 127 19.47 -0.80 6.55
CA ILE A 127 19.43 -1.41 5.21
C ILE A 127 19.20 -0.40 4.09
N GLY A 128 18.97 0.87 4.40
CA GLY A 128 18.70 1.91 3.39
C GLY A 128 17.33 1.79 2.72
N TYR A 129 16.32 1.29 3.43
CA TYR A 129 14.94 1.28 2.95
C TYR A 129 14.31 2.67 3.10
N ASP A 130 13.57 3.09 2.07
CA ASP A 130 12.87 4.37 2.03
C ASP A 130 11.38 4.12 1.83
N VAL A 131 10.58 4.38 2.86
CA VAL A 131 9.14 4.14 2.84
C VAL A 131 8.43 5.07 1.85
N ASN A 132 9.02 6.23 1.56
CA ASN A 132 8.48 7.18 0.59
C ASN A 132 9.04 6.91 -0.82
N GLY A 133 9.69 5.77 -1.06
CA GLY A 133 10.17 5.37 -2.37
C GLY A 133 9.03 5.23 -3.39
N GLY A 134 9.28 5.55 -4.65
CA GLY A 134 8.26 5.41 -5.71
C GLY A 134 7.78 3.95 -5.86
N GLU A 135 8.62 2.98 -5.52
CA GLU A 135 8.29 1.56 -5.48
C GLU A 135 7.22 1.21 -4.44
N ASN A 136 7.09 2.03 -3.39
CA ASN A 136 6.14 1.84 -2.30
C ASN A 136 4.87 2.71 -2.45
N GLY A 137 4.65 3.32 -3.61
CA GLY A 137 3.54 4.25 -3.81
C GLY A 137 2.59 3.85 -4.92
N ILE A 138 1.37 4.39 -4.83
CA ILE A 138 0.38 4.45 -5.90
C ILE A 138 -0.47 5.72 -5.74
N TRP A 139 -0.94 6.28 -6.85
CA TRP A 139 -1.99 7.31 -6.83
C TRP A 139 -3.35 6.65 -6.68
N LEU A 140 -4.05 6.92 -5.58
CA LEU A 140 -5.44 6.50 -5.39
C LEU A 140 -6.37 7.71 -5.47
N PRO A 141 -7.56 7.55 -6.08
CA PRO A 141 -8.55 8.62 -6.10
C PRO A 141 -9.09 8.94 -4.70
N THR A 142 -9.48 10.19 -4.50
CA THR A 142 -9.98 10.77 -3.24
C THR A 142 -11.04 11.83 -3.52
N HIS A 143 -11.74 12.26 -2.46
CA HIS A 143 -12.83 13.24 -2.51
C HIS A 143 -12.36 14.69 -2.27
N HIS A 144 -11.05 14.97 -2.22
CA HIS A 144 -10.58 16.30 -1.80
C HIS A 144 -11.06 17.43 -2.72
N ALA A 145 -11.06 17.23 -4.04
CA ALA A 145 -11.61 18.23 -4.97
C ALA A 145 -13.09 18.55 -4.68
N LEU A 146 -13.95 17.52 -4.59
CA LEU A 146 -15.36 17.69 -4.21
C LEU A 146 -15.50 18.38 -2.85
N SER A 147 -14.71 17.96 -1.85
CA SER A 147 -14.73 18.56 -0.52
C SER A 147 -14.38 20.05 -0.54
N SER A 148 -13.54 20.48 -1.50
CA SER A 148 -13.22 21.89 -1.71
C SER A 148 -14.40 22.66 -2.30
N GLU A 149 -15.02 22.16 -3.37
CA GLU A 149 -16.19 22.80 -3.99
C GLU A 149 -17.38 22.88 -3.03
N MET A 150 -17.58 21.87 -2.17
CA MET A 150 -18.64 21.91 -1.16
C MET A 150 -18.43 23.02 -0.13
N LYS A 151 -17.19 23.45 0.13
CA LYS A 151 -16.93 24.63 0.99
C LYS A 151 -17.34 25.93 0.30
N GLU A 152 -17.38 25.95 -1.03
CA GLU A 152 -17.79 27.09 -1.85
C GLU A 152 -19.30 27.14 -2.12
N GLY A 153 -20.07 26.21 -1.56
CA GLY A 153 -21.54 26.23 -1.60
C GLY A 153 -22.19 25.29 -2.61
N LEU A 154 -21.47 24.26 -3.10
CA LEU A 154 -22.02 23.27 -4.01
C LEU A 154 -23.28 22.59 -3.42
N VAL A 155 -24.39 22.66 -4.16
CA VAL A 155 -25.64 21.95 -3.86
C VAL A 155 -25.64 20.61 -4.60
N LEU A 156 -25.81 19.52 -3.88
CA LEU A 156 -25.84 18.17 -4.45
C LEU A 156 -27.25 17.81 -4.96
N PRO A 157 -27.37 16.79 -5.85
CA PRO A 157 -28.65 16.40 -6.41
C PRO A 157 -29.57 15.89 -5.29
N GLY A 158 -30.79 16.40 -5.27
CA GLY A 158 -31.78 16.06 -4.25
C GLY A 158 -31.61 16.79 -2.91
N GLU A 159 -30.66 17.71 -2.78
CA GLU A 159 -30.56 18.60 -1.62
C GLU A 159 -31.15 19.98 -1.94
N ASP A 160 -31.82 20.58 -0.96
CA ASP A 160 -32.43 21.91 -1.04
C ASP A 160 -31.43 23.04 -0.71
N ARG A 161 -30.27 22.68 -0.15
CA ARG A 161 -29.21 23.61 0.24
C ARG A 161 -27.83 22.99 0.10
N ALA A 162 -26.82 23.86 0.12
CA ALA A 162 -25.44 23.43 0.21
C ALA A 162 -25.22 22.61 1.49
N LEU A 163 -24.64 21.43 1.33
CA LEU A 163 -24.22 20.58 2.44
C LEU A 163 -22.72 20.64 2.62
N LYS A 164 -22.23 20.36 3.82
CA LYS A 164 -20.81 20.05 4.03
C LYS A 164 -20.58 18.56 3.79
N TYR A 165 -19.43 18.20 3.23
CA TYR A 165 -19.05 16.78 3.05
C TYR A 165 -19.07 16.00 4.37
N SER A 166 -18.75 16.66 5.49
CA SER A 166 -18.86 16.09 6.84
C SER A 166 -20.30 15.75 7.25
N GLU A 167 -21.29 16.52 6.77
CA GLU A 167 -22.70 16.25 7.02
C GLU A 167 -23.15 14.97 6.28
N LEU A 168 -22.74 14.81 5.02
CA LEU A 168 -22.97 13.58 4.25
C LEU A 168 -22.35 12.37 4.94
N THR A 169 -21.09 12.50 5.37
CA THR A 169 -20.37 11.44 6.08
C THR A 169 -21.11 11.01 7.36
N ARG A 170 -21.68 11.97 8.11
CA ARG A 170 -22.49 11.68 9.31
C ARG A 170 -23.78 10.94 8.96
N ARG A 171 -24.49 11.33 7.89
CA ARG A 171 -25.73 10.65 7.43
C ARG A 171 -25.48 9.19 7.05
N VAL A 172 -24.30 8.87 6.50
CA VAL A 172 -23.94 7.47 6.20
C VAL A 172 -23.72 6.67 7.49
N LYS A 173 -23.04 7.25 8.49
CA LYS A 173 -22.80 6.56 9.77
C LYS A 173 -24.09 6.21 10.53
N GLN A 174 -25.10 7.08 10.45
CA GLN A 174 -26.38 6.88 11.14
C GLN A 174 -27.31 5.85 10.46
N ARG A 175 -27.20 5.67 9.14
CA ARG A 175 -28.10 4.77 8.38
C ARG A 175 -27.79 3.27 8.51
N ASN A 176 -26.67 2.90 9.12
CA ASN A 176 -26.31 1.49 9.32
C ASN A 176 -27.25 0.73 10.28
N GLU A 177 -28.27 1.37 10.85
CA GLU A 177 -29.16 0.78 11.86
C GLU A 177 -30.58 0.44 11.33
N GLU A 178 -31.02 0.96 10.17
CA GLU A 178 -32.41 0.78 9.69
C GLU A 178 -32.49 0.53 8.17
N ASN A 179 -32.82 -0.71 7.78
CA ASN A 179 -32.82 -1.24 6.42
C ASN A 179 -33.77 -0.51 5.43
N GLN A 180 -33.18 0.15 4.43
CA GLN A 180 -33.53 0.11 2.99
C GLN A 180 -32.38 0.75 2.19
N VAL A 181 -31.63 -0.05 1.43
CA VAL A 181 -30.34 0.35 0.83
C VAL A 181 -30.55 1.14 -0.47
N VAL A 182 -30.87 2.42 -0.35
CA VAL A 182 -30.55 3.39 -1.42
C VAL A 182 -29.10 3.81 -1.20
N ALA A 183 -28.21 3.49 -2.15
CA ALA A 183 -26.82 3.90 -2.08
C ALA A 183 -26.74 5.41 -1.89
N THR A 184 -26.07 5.84 -0.82
CA THR A 184 -25.89 7.25 -0.50
C THR A 184 -25.14 7.97 -1.62
N PHE A 185 -25.28 9.29 -1.71
CA PHE A 185 -24.48 10.07 -2.67
C PHE A 185 -22.98 9.74 -2.55
N GLN A 186 -22.47 9.61 -1.33
CA GLN A 186 -21.06 9.28 -1.09
C GLN A 186 -20.67 7.91 -1.67
N GLU A 187 -21.51 6.88 -1.52
CA GLU A 187 -21.27 5.55 -2.09
C GLU A 187 -21.35 5.55 -3.61
N ARG A 188 -22.32 6.26 -4.20
CA ARG A 188 -22.45 6.38 -5.67
C ARG A 188 -21.30 7.18 -6.27
N PHE A 189 -20.92 8.28 -5.65
CA PHE A 189 -19.80 9.12 -6.06
C PHE A 189 -18.46 8.37 -5.96
N THR A 190 -18.15 7.78 -4.81
CA THR A 190 -16.92 7.01 -4.64
C THR A 190 -16.90 5.75 -5.51
N GLY A 191 -18.07 5.12 -5.73
CA GLY A 191 -18.25 4.02 -6.67
C GLY A 191 -17.89 4.41 -8.10
N ALA A 192 -18.51 5.47 -8.62
CA ALA A 192 -18.25 5.98 -9.97
C ALA A 192 -16.78 6.36 -10.17
N ILE A 193 -16.14 6.95 -9.16
CA ILE A 193 -14.70 7.26 -9.16
C ILE A 193 -13.86 5.99 -9.28
N MET A 194 -14.13 5.01 -8.43
CA MET A 194 -13.39 3.75 -8.40
C MET A 194 -13.54 2.96 -9.71
N GLU A 195 -14.74 2.94 -10.28
CA GLU A 195 -15.02 2.32 -11.58
C GLU A 195 -14.29 3.02 -12.72
N ARG A 196 -14.26 4.36 -12.69
CA ARG A 196 -13.59 5.17 -13.71
C ARG A 196 -12.08 5.10 -13.61
N ALA A 197 -11.53 5.26 -12.40
CA ALA A 197 -10.10 5.26 -12.13
C ALA A 197 -9.50 3.84 -12.20
N ARG A 198 -10.33 2.79 -12.10
CA ARG A 198 -9.88 1.38 -12.00
C ARG A 198 -8.88 1.18 -10.87
N ARG A 199 -9.12 1.86 -9.75
CA ARG A 199 -8.31 1.84 -8.54
C ARG A 199 -9.22 1.97 -7.32
N GLN A 200 -8.81 1.37 -6.22
CA GLN A 200 -9.51 1.53 -4.95
C GLN A 200 -9.44 2.96 -4.42
N PHE A 201 -10.39 3.36 -3.58
CA PHE A 201 -10.46 4.70 -3.03
C PHE A 201 -9.47 4.92 -1.87
N HIS A 202 -8.87 6.10 -1.78
CA HIS A 202 -7.96 6.52 -0.69
C HIS A 202 -8.76 6.87 0.57
N ASP A 203 -8.69 6.04 1.61
CA ASP A 203 -9.33 6.28 2.91
C ASP A 203 -8.60 5.50 4.03
N ALA A 204 -9.14 5.48 5.25
CA ALA A 204 -8.63 4.65 6.34
C ALA A 204 -8.85 3.14 6.10
N HIS A 205 -7.83 2.33 6.39
CA HIS A 205 -7.82 0.88 6.11
C HIS A 205 -7.08 0.06 7.20
N PRO A 206 -7.71 -0.16 8.37
CA PRO A 206 -7.09 -0.93 9.44
C PRO A 206 -6.82 -2.40 9.05
N ASP A 207 -7.74 -3.06 8.35
CA ASP A 207 -7.60 -4.47 7.96
C ASP A 207 -6.46 -4.70 6.96
N TYR A 208 -6.33 -3.81 5.97
CA TYR A 208 -5.19 -3.79 5.06
C TYR A 208 -3.88 -3.68 5.86
N SER A 209 -3.83 -2.74 6.80
CA SER A 209 -2.62 -2.48 7.60
C SER A 209 -2.25 -3.70 8.45
N ALA A 210 -3.25 -4.38 9.04
CA ALA A 210 -3.07 -5.59 9.81
C ALA A 210 -2.58 -6.76 8.94
N PHE A 211 -3.09 -6.91 7.72
CA PHE A 211 -2.60 -7.90 6.77
C PHE A 211 -1.13 -7.65 6.39
N VAL A 212 -0.77 -6.40 6.08
CA VAL A 212 0.62 -6.05 5.75
C VAL A 212 1.56 -6.38 6.92
N ILE A 213 1.16 -6.13 8.17
CA ILE A 213 1.96 -6.53 9.35
C ILE A 213 2.29 -8.01 9.32
N LYS A 214 1.30 -8.88 9.07
CA LYS A 214 1.51 -10.34 9.03
C LYS A 214 2.46 -10.76 7.90
N VAL A 215 2.34 -10.14 6.73
CA VAL A 215 3.26 -10.36 5.61
C VAL A 215 4.69 -9.99 6.01
N LEU A 216 4.89 -8.83 6.64
CA LEU A 216 6.20 -8.40 7.11
C LEU A 216 6.76 -9.33 8.20
N ASP A 217 5.92 -9.79 9.12
CA ASP A 217 6.32 -10.74 10.18
C ASP A 217 6.70 -12.11 9.60
N LYS A 218 6.01 -12.58 8.57
CA LYS A 218 6.39 -13.80 7.87
C LYS A 218 7.74 -13.66 7.15
N ILE A 219 8.02 -12.49 6.56
CA ILE A 219 9.35 -12.20 6.01
C ILE A 219 10.42 -12.24 7.12
N GLN A 220 10.10 -11.72 8.30
CA GLN A 220 11.01 -11.78 9.44
C GLN A 220 11.32 -13.22 9.86
N MET A 221 10.31 -14.09 9.90
CA MET A 221 10.50 -15.52 10.21
C MET A 221 11.47 -16.17 9.21
N ASN A 222 11.25 -15.97 7.90
CA ASN A 222 12.14 -16.49 6.86
C ASN A 222 13.57 -15.95 7.00
N LEU A 223 13.74 -14.67 7.39
CA LEU A 223 15.08 -14.10 7.64
C LEU A 223 15.80 -14.78 8.80
N VAL A 224 15.08 -15.17 9.86
CA VAL A 224 15.68 -15.90 10.98
C VAL A 224 16.18 -17.26 10.53
N GLU A 225 15.33 -18.03 9.86
CA GLU A 225 15.69 -19.36 9.32
C GLU A 225 16.90 -19.28 8.37
N GLN A 226 16.89 -18.32 7.43
CA GLN A 226 18.00 -18.09 6.51
C GLN A 226 19.29 -17.69 7.23
N SER A 227 19.18 -16.86 8.27
CA SER A 227 20.34 -16.43 9.06
C SER A 227 20.96 -17.56 9.88
N GLU A 228 20.17 -18.55 10.29
CA GLU A 228 20.60 -19.73 11.04
C GLU A 228 21.22 -20.79 10.12
N ALA A 229 20.66 -20.94 8.91
CA ALA A 229 21.22 -21.82 7.89
C ALA A 229 22.52 -21.27 7.27
N CYS A 230 22.78 -19.97 7.38
CA CYS A 230 23.98 -19.33 6.84
C CYS A 230 25.15 -19.34 7.86
N GLY A 231 26.21 -20.11 7.55
CA GLY A 231 27.40 -20.19 8.40
C GLY A 231 28.08 -18.83 8.64
N GLU A 232 28.13 -17.96 7.63
CA GLU A 232 28.74 -16.63 7.74
C GLU A 232 27.92 -15.70 8.66
N CYS A 233 26.59 -15.69 8.54
CA CYS A 233 25.70 -14.97 9.46
C CYS A 233 25.91 -15.40 10.91
N GLY A 234 26.02 -16.71 11.15
CA GLY A 234 26.30 -17.26 12.48
C GLY A 234 27.62 -16.77 13.06
N GLU A 235 28.69 -16.80 12.27
CA GLU A 235 30.02 -16.32 12.69
C GLU A 235 30.05 -14.82 12.97
N VAL A 236 29.41 -14.00 12.15
CA VAL A 236 29.31 -12.55 12.39
C VAL A 236 28.51 -12.27 13.66
N LYS A 237 27.38 -12.95 13.87
CA LYS A 237 26.56 -12.80 15.08
C LYS A 237 27.32 -13.19 16.34
N LYS A 238 28.10 -14.28 16.33
CA LYS A 238 28.95 -14.66 17.48
C LYS A 238 29.96 -13.56 17.82
N LYS A 239 30.56 -12.93 16.80
CA LYS A 239 31.58 -11.89 16.98
C LYS A 239 31.01 -10.54 17.40
N LYS A 240 29.81 -10.18 16.94
CA LYS A 240 29.27 -8.81 17.07
C LYS A 240 27.96 -8.70 17.86
N GLY A 241 27.41 -9.83 18.30
CA GLY A 241 26.10 -9.92 18.97
C GLY A 241 24.89 -9.62 18.08
N LYS A 242 25.13 -9.25 16.80
CA LYS A 242 24.13 -8.84 15.82
C LYS A 242 24.46 -9.41 14.45
N TYR A 243 23.44 -9.56 13.62
CA TYR A 243 23.61 -9.98 12.23
C TYR A 243 24.15 -8.84 11.36
N PRO A 244 24.80 -9.17 10.22
CA PRO A 244 24.98 -8.22 9.12
C PRO A 244 23.63 -7.62 8.66
N PRO A 245 23.59 -6.48 7.96
CA PRO A 245 22.33 -5.90 7.53
C PRO A 245 21.86 -6.66 6.29
N PRO A 246 20.59 -7.08 6.21
CA PRO A 246 20.06 -7.79 5.06
C PRO A 246 19.71 -6.82 3.93
N HIS A 247 20.70 -6.33 3.18
CA HIS A 247 20.48 -5.38 2.09
C HIS A 247 19.57 -5.92 0.97
N GLY A 248 19.55 -7.23 0.75
CA GLY A 248 18.61 -7.89 -0.15
C GLY A 248 17.14 -7.70 0.25
N LEU A 249 16.87 -7.38 1.52
CA LEU A 249 15.52 -7.11 2.03
C LEU A 249 14.86 -5.90 1.35
N VAL A 250 15.63 -4.91 0.88
CA VAL A 250 15.05 -3.75 0.18
C VAL A 250 14.35 -4.18 -1.12
N SER A 251 14.99 -5.04 -1.92
CA SER A 251 14.38 -5.57 -3.14
C SER A 251 13.11 -6.37 -2.81
N ARG A 252 13.16 -7.16 -1.74
CA ARG A 252 12.01 -7.95 -1.28
C ARG A 252 10.84 -7.08 -0.81
N LEU A 253 11.08 -6.01 -0.07
CA LEU A 253 10.05 -5.05 0.33
C LEU A 253 9.43 -4.37 -0.91
N ASN A 254 10.23 -3.98 -1.89
CA ASN A 254 9.74 -3.43 -3.15
C ASN A 254 8.87 -4.45 -3.93
N SER A 255 9.25 -5.75 -3.91
CA SER A 255 8.42 -6.81 -4.48
C SER A 255 7.09 -7.01 -3.74
N VAL A 256 7.07 -6.87 -2.41
CA VAL A 256 5.82 -6.87 -1.62
C VAL A 256 4.95 -5.70 -2.06
N SER A 257 5.48 -4.48 -2.13
CA SER A 257 4.73 -3.32 -2.63
C SER A 257 4.21 -3.54 -4.04
N ALA A 258 5.04 -4.08 -4.95
CA ALA A 258 4.65 -4.38 -6.32
C ALA A 258 3.48 -5.38 -6.41
N ARG A 259 3.42 -6.36 -5.51
CA ARG A 259 2.30 -7.32 -5.38
C ARG A 259 1.07 -6.68 -4.75
N LEU A 260 1.23 -5.94 -3.65
CA LEU A 260 0.14 -5.21 -2.99
C LEU A 260 -0.58 -4.27 -3.96
N TYR A 261 0.17 -3.59 -4.83
CA TYR A 261 -0.37 -2.75 -5.90
C TYR A 261 -1.39 -3.48 -6.77
N GLN A 262 -1.15 -4.75 -7.13
CA GLN A 262 -2.05 -5.52 -7.99
C GLN A 262 -3.44 -5.72 -7.36
N PHE A 263 -3.54 -5.65 -6.03
CA PHE A 263 -4.82 -5.76 -5.33
C PHE A 263 -5.58 -4.44 -5.27
N LEU A 264 -4.91 -3.31 -5.53
CA LEU A 264 -5.50 -1.97 -5.46
C LEU A 264 -5.97 -1.44 -6.81
N VAL A 265 -5.59 -2.10 -7.90
CA VAL A 265 -5.94 -1.71 -9.27
C VAL A 265 -6.93 -2.67 -9.90
N GLY A 266 -7.46 -2.29 -11.05
CA GLY A 266 -8.36 -3.12 -11.85
C GLY A 266 -9.84 -2.96 -11.48
N PRO A 267 -10.68 -3.88 -11.99
CA PRO A 267 -12.12 -3.89 -11.71
C PRO A 267 -12.46 -4.08 -10.23
N PRO A 268 -13.57 -3.49 -9.73
CA PRO A 268 -14.01 -3.75 -8.36
C PRO A 268 -14.25 -5.22 -8.04
N GLN A 269 -14.74 -6.02 -9.01
CA GLN A 269 -14.96 -7.45 -8.83
C GLN A 269 -13.68 -8.27 -8.58
N THR A 270 -12.49 -7.74 -8.90
CA THR A 270 -11.21 -8.42 -8.66
C THR A 270 -10.60 -8.09 -7.31
N TRP A 271 -11.11 -7.08 -6.60
CA TRP A 271 -10.59 -6.69 -5.29
C TRP A 271 -11.02 -7.68 -4.23
N ARG A 272 -10.11 -8.04 -3.32
CA ARG A 272 -10.29 -9.16 -2.39
C ARG A 272 -10.00 -8.72 -0.95
N PRO A 273 -10.78 -9.20 0.04
CA PRO A 273 -10.47 -8.97 1.43
C PRO A 273 -9.15 -9.68 1.81
N PRO A 274 -8.39 -9.19 2.80
CA PRO A 274 -8.60 -7.97 3.58
C PRO A 274 -7.99 -6.71 2.94
N LEU A 275 -7.58 -6.77 1.67
CA LEU A 275 -6.80 -5.73 1.00
C LEU A 275 -7.68 -4.61 0.42
N TYR A 276 -8.52 -4.01 1.26
CA TYR A 276 -9.30 -2.83 0.91
C TYR A 276 -8.69 -1.56 1.49
N THR A 277 -8.52 -0.51 0.68
CA THR A 277 -8.03 0.82 1.13
C THR A 277 -9.14 1.75 1.58
N SER A 278 -10.39 1.29 1.53
CA SER A 278 -11.55 2.00 2.06
C SER A 278 -12.72 1.05 2.28
N ARG A 279 -13.66 1.45 3.14
CA ARG A 279 -14.95 0.76 3.25
C ARG A 279 -15.75 0.80 1.94
N PHE A 280 -15.60 1.86 1.15
CA PHE A 280 -16.29 2.01 -0.13
C PHE A 280 -15.81 0.97 -1.14
N ALA A 281 -14.50 0.73 -1.21
CA ALA A 281 -13.92 -0.33 -2.05
C ALA A 281 -14.45 -1.71 -1.65
N ALA A 282 -14.57 -1.99 -0.34
CA ALA A 282 -15.16 -3.23 0.15
C ALA A 282 -16.63 -3.39 -0.29
N SER A 283 -17.46 -2.35 -0.07
CA SER A 283 -18.88 -2.35 -0.46
C SER A 283 -19.06 -2.54 -1.96
N LEU A 284 -18.34 -1.78 -2.79
CA LEU A 284 -18.45 -1.89 -4.25
C LEU A 284 -18.03 -3.27 -4.76
N ALA A 285 -16.90 -3.80 -4.27
CA ALA A 285 -16.43 -5.12 -4.66
C ALA A 285 -17.44 -6.24 -4.28
N GLN A 286 -18.15 -6.10 -3.16
CA GLN A 286 -19.21 -7.03 -2.77
C GLN A 286 -20.44 -6.93 -3.68
N LEU A 287 -20.90 -5.71 -3.98
CA LEU A 287 -22.04 -5.46 -4.87
C LEU A 287 -21.80 -6.01 -6.28
N GLU A 288 -20.64 -5.72 -6.88
CA GLU A 288 -20.29 -6.19 -8.22
C GLU A 288 -20.21 -7.72 -8.31
N ARG A 289 -19.65 -8.37 -7.27
CA ARG A 289 -19.62 -9.84 -7.22
C ARG A 289 -21.02 -10.45 -7.11
N ALA A 290 -21.88 -9.88 -6.26
CA ALA A 290 -23.26 -10.35 -6.12
C ALA A 290 -24.04 -10.21 -7.43
N TRP A 291 -23.82 -9.11 -8.17
CA TRP A 291 -24.45 -8.90 -9.47
C TRP A 291 -23.98 -9.92 -10.51
N LEU A 292 -22.67 -10.21 -10.59
CA LEU A 292 -22.12 -11.23 -11.49
C LEU A 292 -22.65 -12.64 -11.20
N GLN A 293 -22.89 -12.98 -9.93
CA GLN A 293 -23.45 -14.28 -9.55
C GLN A 293 -24.91 -14.45 -10.00
N ARG A 294 -25.69 -13.37 -10.07
CA ARG A 294 -27.09 -13.41 -10.51
C ARG A 294 -27.26 -13.50 -12.03
N ARG A 295 -26.21 -13.23 -12.81
CA ARG A 295 -26.22 -13.31 -14.28
C ARG A 295 -25.77 -14.67 -14.83
N LYS A 296 -25.30 -15.57 -13.97
CA LYS A 296 -24.95 -16.96 -14.31
C LYS A 296 -26.12 -17.87 -14.01
#